data_AF-A0A1D8A541-F1
#
_entry.id   AF-A0A1D8A541-F1
#
_cell.length_a   1.000
_cell.length_b   1.000
_cell.length_c   1.000
_cell.angle_alpha   90.00
_cell.angle_beta   90.00
_cell.angle_gamma   90.00
#
_symmetry.space_group_name_H-M   'P 1'
#
loop_
_entity.id
_entity.type
_entity.pdbx_description
1 polymer ?
#
loop_
_entity_poly.entity_id
_entity_poly.type
_entity_poly.pdbx_seq_one_letter_code
_entity_poly.pdbx_strand_id
1 'polypeptide(L)'
;MSDATHEDMAVLLKLPEFRRFLFAAIQSAGILGHEGPAHGHTPRDLSFAEGRRSLGFDILQLAHRGQPEEVRASDPGALVTLNAAILAAVNISKEKARGKRNNDTRRFDELNEDG
;
A
#
# COMPACT_ATOMS: atom_id res chain seq x y z
N MET A 1 -6.62 -25.88 -9.62
CA MET A 1 -6.01 -24.57 -9.28
C MET A 1 -6.25 -24.38 -7.80
N SER A 2 -5.20 -24.22 -6.99
CA SER A 2 -5.36 -23.89 -5.58
C SER A 2 -5.72 -22.41 -5.48
N ASP A 3 -6.96 -22.11 -5.09
CA ASP A 3 -7.37 -20.75 -4.78
C ASP A 3 -6.56 -20.23 -3.59
N ALA A 4 -6.28 -18.92 -3.59
CA ALA A 4 -5.61 -18.31 -2.45
C ALA A 4 -6.53 -18.31 -1.22
N THR A 5 -6.04 -18.89 -0.13
CA THR A 5 -6.81 -19.04 1.10
C THR A 5 -6.88 -17.74 1.90
N HIS A 6 -7.76 -17.69 2.89
CA HIS A 6 -7.79 -16.61 3.87
C HIS A 6 -6.43 -16.44 4.56
N GLU A 7 -5.80 -17.55 4.96
CA GLU A 7 -4.51 -17.55 5.65
C GLU A 7 -3.37 -17.03 4.77
N ASP A 8 -3.33 -17.42 3.49
CA ASP A 8 -2.35 -16.89 2.53
C ASP A 8 -2.45 -15.36 2.43
N MET A 9 -3.67 -14.85 2.27
CA MET A 9 -3.92 -13.42 2.16
C MET A 9 -3.62 -12.69 3.48
N ALA A 10 -3.93 -13.30 4.62
CA ALA A 10 -3.64 -12.73 5.94
C ALA A 10 -2.12 -12.62 6.18
N VAL A 11 -1.33 -13.59 5.70
CA VAL A 11 0.14 -13.53 5.74
C VAL A 11 0.65 -12.44 4.81
N LEU A 12 0.19 -12.41 3.55
CA LEU A 12 0.60 -11.42 2.57
C LEU A 12 0.29 -9.99 3.03
N LEU A 13 -0.90 -9.75 3.59
CA LEU A 13 -1.27 -8.45 4.13
C LEU A 13 -0.39 -7.98 5.27
N LYS A 14 0.36 -8.84 5.96
CA LYS A 14 1.33 -8.42 6.98
C LYS A 14 2.63 -7.90 6.38
N LEU A 15 2.93 -8.25 5.13
CA LEU A 15 4.16 -7.86 4.44
C LEU A 15 4.06 -6.43 3.88
N PRO A 16 4.94 -5.50 4.30
CA PRO A 16 4.98 -4.14 3.75
C PRO A 16 5.25 -4.12 2.23
N GLU A 17 6.04 -5.05 1.72
CA GLU A 17 6.31 -5.26 0.29
C GLU A 17 5.03 -5.53 -0.48
N PHE A 18 4.19 -6.43 0.04
CA PHE A 18 2.92 -6.78 -0.59
C PHE A 18 1.95 -5.61 -0.59
N ARG A 19 1.88 -4.82 0.49
CA ARG A 19 1.03 -3.61 0.54
C ARG A 19 1.48 -2.56 -0.48
N ARG A 20 2.78 -2.40 -0.68
CA ARG A 20 3.34 -1.51 -1.72
C ARG A 20 3.05 -2.02 -3.13
N PHE A 21 3.19 -3.32 -3.35
CA PHE A 21 2.78 -3.97 -4.59
C PHE A 21 1.29 -3.74 -4.86
N LEU A 22 0.43 -3.96 -3.86
CA LEU A 22 -1.01 -3.75 -3.95
C LEU A 22 -1.32 -2.30 -4.33
N PHE A 23 -0.68 -1.32 -3.68
CA PHE A 23 -0.84 0.09 -4.07
C PHE A 23 -0.46 0.34 -5.54
N ALA A 24 0.69 -0.17 -5.99
CA ALA A 24 1.12 -0.02 -7.38
C ALA A 24 0.15 -0.67 -8.37
N ALA A 25 -0.41 -1.83 -8.04
CA ALA A 25 -1.42 -2.51 -8.84
C ALA A 25 -2.72 -1.69 -8.95
N ILE A 26 -3.20 -1.13 -7.83
CA ILE A 26 -4.41 -0.29 -7.79
C ILE A 26 -4.21 1.03 -8.54
N GLN A 27 -3.05 1.65 -8.40
CA GLN A 27 -2.70 2.83 -9.19
C GLN A 27 -2.65 2.50 -10.68
N SER A 28 -1.99 1.40 -11.04
CA SER A 28 -1.92 0.88 -12.42
C SER A 28 -3.26 0.35 -12.94
N ALA A 29 -4.27 0.17 -12.10
CA ALA A 29 -5.63 -0.11 -12.54
C ALA A 29 -6.41 1.16 -12.88
N GLY A 30 -5.88 2.35 -12.59
CA GLY A 30 -6.58 3.62 -12.79
C GLY A 30 -7.67 3.88 -11.74
N ILE A 31 -7.59 3.25 -10.57
CA ILE A 31 -8.55 3.45 -9.47
C ILE A 31 -8.27 4.76 -8.73
N LEU A 32 -6.99 5.09 -8.52
CA LEU A 32 -6.57 6.28 -7.76
C LEU A 32 -6.13 7.46 -8.64
N GLY A 33 -5.94 7.25 -9.95
CA GLY A 33 -5.48 8.28 -10.89
C GLY A 33 -6.27 8.24 -12.18
N HIS A 34 -6.69 9.41 -12.67
CA HIS A 34 -7.20 9.58 -14.03
C HIS A 34 -6.01 9.78 -14.99
N GLU A 35 -5.27 8.72 -15.27
CA GLU A 35 -4.38 8.68 -16.44
C GLU A 35 -5.19 8.26 -17.66
N GLY A 36 -6.12 9.13 -18.08
CA GLY A 36 -6.84 9.01 -19.35
C GLY A 36 -6.20 9.94 -20.39
N PRO A 37 -6.15 9.58 -21.68
CA PRO A 37 -5.74 10.50 -22.73
C PRO A 37 -6.64 11.74 -22.69
N ALA A 38 -6.05 12.93 -22.77
CA ALA A 38 -6.78 14.20 -22.81
C ALA A 38 -7.65 14.37 -24.08
N HIS A 39 -7.65 13.38 -24.99
CA HIS A 39 -8.37 13.38 -26.25
C HIS A 39 -9.26 12.14 -26.30
N GLY A 40 -10.55 12.37 -26.57
CA GLY A 40 -11.66 11.44 -26.35
C GLY A 40 -11.35 9.98 -26.59
N HIS A 41 -11.62 9.16 -25.57
CA HIS A 41 -11.48 7.71 -25.64
C HIS A 41 -12.33 7.14 -26.78
N THR A 42 -11.73 6.29 -27.62
CA THR A 42 -12.54 5.43 -28.48
C THR A 42 -13.26 4.38 -27.62
N PRO A 43 -14.40 3.82 -28.07
CA PRO A 43 -15.11 2.78 -27.30
C PRO A 43 -14.23 1.60 -26.89
N ARG A 44 -13.23 1.26 -27.72
CA ARG A 44 -12.24 0.21 -27.44
C ARG A 44 -11.33 0.56 -26.26
N ASP A 45 -10.94 1.83 -26.14
CA ASP A 45 -10.11 2.32 -25.03
C ASP A 45 -10.89 2.37 -23.72
N LEU A 46 -12.21 2.65 -23.80
CA LEU A 46 -13.10 2.59 -22.63
C LEU A 46 -13.22 1.16 -22.11
N SER A 47 -13.51 0.18 -22.97
CA SER A 47 -13.62 -1.22 -22.55
C SER A 47 -12.31 -1.74 -21.94
N PHE A 48 -11.16 -1.33 -22.49
CA PHE A 48 -9.86 -1.67 -21.92
C PHE A 48 -9.62 -1.01 -20.55
N ALA A 49 -9.95 0.27 -20.41
CA ALA A 49 -9.82 1.00 -19.14
C ALA A 49 -10.76 0.47 -18.06
N GLU A 50 -11.99 0.11 -18.41
CA GLU A 50 -12.95 -0.54 -17.52
C GLU A 50 -12.46 -1.93 -17.10
N GLY A 51 -11.98 -2.75 -18.03
CA GLY A 51 -11.42 -4.08 -17.72
C GLY A 51 -10.24 -4.00 -16.74
N ARG A 52 -9.35 -3.01 -16.90
CA ARG A 52 -8.26 -2.75 -15.94
C ARG A 52 -8.77 -2.35 -14.57
N ARG A 53 -9.77 -1.47 -14.50
CA ARG A 53 -10.39 -1.05 -13.23
C ARG A 53 -11.07 -2.22 -12.53
N SER A 54 -11.84 -3.03 -13.25
CA SER A 54 -12.47 -4.25 -12.73
C SER A 54 -11.43 -5.20 -12.12
N LEU A 55 -10.36 -5.50 -12.87
CA LEU A 55 -9.28 -6.36 -12.36
C LEU A 55 -8.61 -5.75 -11.12
N GLY A 56 -8.43 -4.44 -11.07
CA GLY A 56 -7.91 -3.75 -9.88
C GLY A 56 -8.79 -3.96 -8.65
N PHE A 57 -10.11 -3.85 -8.81
CA PHE A 57 -11.06 -4.13 -7.74
C PHE A 57 -11.06 -5.61 -7.34
N ASP A 58 -10.95 -6.54 -8.29
CA ASP A 58 -10.86 -7.97 -7.99
C ASP A 58 -9.62 -8.31 -7.17
N ILE A 59 -8.46 -7.71 -7.51
CA ILE A 59 -7.23 -7.85 -6.74
C ILE A 59 -7.37 -7.27 -5.33
N LEU A 60 -7.99 -6.08 -5.21
CA LEU A 60 -8.26 -5.47 -3.91
C LEU A 60 -9.14 -6.37 -3.04
N GLN A 61 -10.21 -6.93 -3.63
CA GLN A 61 -11.13 -7.82 -2.94
C GLN A 61 -10.46 -9.14 -2.55
N LEU A 62 -9.58 -9.67 -3.41
CA LEU A 62 -8.80 -10.85 -3.09
C LEU A 62 -7.89 -10.60 -1.89
N ALA A 63 -7.17 -9.48 -1.88
CA ALA A 63 -6.35 -9.09 -0.73
C ALA A 63 -7.20 -8.87 0.52
N HIS A 64 -8.38 -8.25 0.39
CA HIS A 64 -9.30 -7.99 1.49
C HIS A 64 -9.78 -9.26 2.20
N ARG A 65 -9.81 -10.41 1.52
CA ARG A 65 -10.11 -11.71 2.16
C ARG A 65 -9.18 -12.03 3.31
N GLY A 66 -7.95 -11.50 3.33
CA GLY A 66 -7.01 -11.70 4.42
C GLY A 66 -7.29 -10.85 5.67
N GLN A 67 -8.24 -9.92 5.64
CA GLN A 67 -8.65 -9.14 6.81
C GLN A 67 -9.41 -10.00 7.83
N PRO A 68 -9.46 -9.60 9.12
CA PRO A 68 -10.35 -10.22 10.11
C PRO A 68 -11.81 -10.24 9.67
N GLU A 69 -12.57 -11.25 10.11
CA GLU A 69 -13.96 -11.43 9.70
C GLU A 69 -14.84 -10.21 10.02
N GLU A 70 -14.62 -9.59 11.18
CA GLU A 70 -15.35 -8.40 11.63
C GLU A 70 -15.11 -7.21 10.69
N VAL A 71 -13.88 -7.08 10.18
CA VAL A 71 -13.52 -6.05 9.20
C VAL A 71 -14.18 -6.35 7.87
N ARG A 72 -14.11 -7.61 7.38
CA ARG A 72 -14.72 -7.98 6.10
C ARG A 72 -16.23 -7.78 6.07
N ALA A 73 -16.92 -8.09 7.17
CA ALA A 73 -18.36 -7.91 7.28
C ALA A 73 -18.76 -6.42 7.30
N SER A 74 -17.92 -5.58 7.90
CA SER A 74 -18.20 -4.14 8.08
C SER A 74 -17.70 -3.27 6.91
N ASP A 75 -16.79 -3.79 6.08
CA ASP A 75 -16.15 -3.09 4.97
C ASP A 75 -16.20 -3.91 3.66
N PRO A 76 -17.40 -4.16 3.09
CA PRO A 76 -17.52 -4.91 1.84
C PRO A 76 -16.83 -4.21 0.65
N GLY A 77 -16.57 -2.91 0.75
CA GLY A 77 -15.85 -2.13 -0.25
C GLY A 77 -14.32 -2.23 -0.16
N ALA A 78 -13.78 -2.96 0.82
CA ALA A 78 -12.35 -3.11 1.07
C ALA A 78 -11.59 -1.79 1.29
N LEU A 79 -12.26 -0.75 1.77
CA LEU A 79 -11.70 0.58 2.02
C LEU A 79 -10.56 0.55 3.05
N VAL A 80 -10.67 -0.30 4.07
CA VAL A 80 -9.62 -0.51 5.09
C VAL A 80 -8.36 -1.06 4.44
N THR A 81 -8.51 -1.99 3.51
CA THR A 81 -7.36 -2.61 2.80
C THR A 81 -6.73 -1.65 1.81
N LEU A 82 -7.55 -0.88 1.09
CA LEU A 82 -7.09 0.20 0.23
C LEU A 82 -6.30 1.25 1.03
N ASN A 83 -6.82 1.69 2.17
CA ASN A 83 -6.14 2.64 3.06
C ASN A 83 -4.79 2.09 3.55
N ALA A 84 -4.74 0.80 3.94
CA ALA A 84 -3.49 0.16 4.34
C ALA A 84 -2.44 0.13 3.21
N ALA A 85 -2.86 -0.09 1.96
CA ALA A 85 -1.99 -0.01 0.79
C ALA A 85 -1.47 1.42 0.55
N ILE A 86 -2.35 2.42 0.63
CA ILE A 86 -1.99 3.85 0.49
C ILE A 86 -0.98 4.25 1.57
N LEU A 87 -1.24 3.91 2.83
CA LEU A 87 -0.34 4.24 3.94
C LEU A 87 1.02 3.58 3.80
N ALA A 88 1.09 2.36 3.25
CA ALA A 88 2.36 1.67 2.98
C ALA A 88 3.17 2.35 1.87
N ALA A 89 2.51 2.96 0.88
CA ALA A 89 3.16 3.69 -0.20
C ALA A 89 3.59 5.11 0.20
N VAL A 90 2.84 5.77 1.08
CA VAL A 90 3.13 7.16 1.50
C VAL A 90 4.16 7.21 2.65
N ASN A 91 4.22 6.20 3.53
CA ASN A 91 5.11 6.20 4.71
C ASN A 91 6.54 5.65 4.47
N ILE A 92 7.10 5.76 3.26
CA ILE A 92 8.42 5.20 2.90
C ILE A 92 9.58 5.70 3.80
N SER A 93 9.42 6.78 4.57
CA SER A 93 10.54 7.48 5.22
C SER A 93 10.78 7.23 6.72
N LYS A 94 10.04 6.38 7.44
CA LYS A 94 10.26 6.25 8.90
C LYS A 94 11.14 5.08 9.36
N GLU A 95 11.41 4.08 8.51
CA GLU A 95 12.12 2.87 8.93
C GLU A 95 13.66 2.94 8.83
N LYS A 96 14.24 3.90 8.09
CA LYS A 96 15.72 3.98 7.90
C LYS A 96 16.44 5.13 8.62
N ALA A 97 15.78 5.85 9.53
CA ALA A 97 16.40 6.97 10.26
C ALA A 97 16.69 6.68 11.75
N ARG A 98 16.63 5.43 12.21
CA ARG A 98 16.90 5.03 13.62
C ARG A 98 18.25 4.32 13.82
N GLY A 99 19.21 4.50 12.91
CA GLY A 99 20.51 3.84 12.97
C GLY A 99 21.72 4.70 13.36
N LYS A 100 21.59 6.03 13.52
CA LYS A 100 22.81 6.86 13.68
C LYS A 100 22.58 8.21 14.38
N ARG A 101 22.11 8.22 15.62
CA ARG A 101 22.20 9.39 16.52
C ARG A 101 22.41 8.94 17.95
N ASN A 102 23.62 8.45 18.23
CA ASN A 102 24.17 8.38 19.58
C ASN A 102 25.69 8.44 19.46
N ASN A 103 26.23 9.61 19.10
CA ASN A 103 27.64 9.90 19.35
C ASN A 103 28.01 11.39 19.43
N ASP A 104 27.05 12.32 19.42
CA ASP A 104 27.35 13.76 19.41
C ASP A 104 27.40 14.39 20.81
N THR A 105 26.99 13.67 21.84
CA THR A 105 26.95 14.19 23.23
C THR A 105 28.29 14.05 23.97
N ARG A 106 29.31 13.38 23.41
CA ARG A 106 30.63 13.25 24.05
C ARG A 106 31.57 14.43 23.79
N ARG A 107 31.31 15.28 22.79
CA ARG A 107 32.21 16.37 22.43
C ARG A 107 32.07 17.61 23.32
N PHE A 108 31.00 17.70 24.10
CA PHE A 108 30.71 18.87 24.94
C PHE A 108 30.96 18.64 26.44
N ASP A 109 31.25 17.40 26.87
CA ASP A 109 31.63 17.11 28.26
C ASP A 109 33.11 17.47 28.54
N GLU A 110 33.97 17.48 27.52
CA GLU A 110 35.40 17.80 27.68
C GLU A 110 35.72 19.30 27.79
N LEU A 111 34.71 20.18 27.70
CA LEU A 111 34.88 21.65 27.73
C LEU A 111 34.51 22.31 29.06
N ASN A 112 34.10 21.53 30.07
CA ASN A 112 33.63 22.05 31.36
C ASN A 112 34.53 21.69 32.57
N GLU A 113 35.70 21.10 32.36
CA GLU A 113 36.63 20.74 33.47
C GLU A 113 37.80 21.71 33.68
N ASP A 114 37.88 22.82 32.94
CA ASP A 114 38.84 23.91 33.20
C ASP A 114 38.09 25.25 33.39
N GLY A 115 37.67 25.52 34.63
CA GLY A 115 37.06 26.78 35.07
C GLY A 115 36.90 26.87 36.58
#